data_AF-A0A4V2Q0L5-F1
#
_entry.id   AF-A0A4V2Q0L5-F1
#
_cell.length_a   1.000
_cell.length_b   1.000
_cell.length_c   1.000
_cell.angle_alpha   90.00
_cell.angle_beta   90.00
_cell.angle_gamma   90.00
#
_symmetry.space_group_name_H-M   'P 1'
#
loop_
_entity.id
_entity.type
_entity.pdbx_description
1 polymer ?
#
loop_
_entity_poly.entity_id
_entity_poly.type
_entity_poly.pdbx_seq_one_letter_code
_entity_poly.pdbx_strand_id
1 'polypeptide(L)'
;MITIAGVYLPDTMGTRMLAVLYLAPHHPLPVADMLGVTPAAARKRLERAADSIGRFAPRLAVELRNHLRWTNGVATYKPSGRYVSVRNASPAL
;
A
#
# COMPACT_ATOMS: atom_id res chain seq x y z
N MET A 1 -11.17 10.00 -2.99
CA MET A 1 -11.29 8.88 -2.01
C MET A 1 -10.76 7.64 -2.69
N ILE A 2 -10.03 6.77 -1.99
CA ILE A 2 -9.42 5.56 -2.58
C ILE A 2 -9.95 4.32 -1.86
N THR A 3 -10.18 3.25 -2.61
CA THR A 3 -10.57 1.95 -2.06
C THR A 3 -9.39 0.98 -2.05
N ILE A 4 -9.09 0.43 -0.87
CA ILE A 4 -8.16 -0.70 -0.70
C ILE A 4 -8.93 -1.78 0.06
N ALA A 5 -8.97 -3.02 -0.45
CA ALA A 5 -9.66 -4.13 0.21
C ALA A 5 -11.16 -3.87 0.52
N GLY A 6 -11.84 -3.01 -0.24
CA GLY A 6 -13.22 -2.58 0.05
C GLY A 6 -13.34 -1.52 1.15
N VAL A 7 -12.24 -1.03 1.70
CA VAL A 7 -12.18 0.06 2.69
C VAL A 7 -11.97 1.38 1.97
N TYR A 8 -12.81 2.36 2.27
CA TYR A 8 -12.66 3.71 1.76
C TYR A 8 -11.71 4.54 2.63
N LEU A 9 -10.67 5.08 2.01
CA LEU A 9 -9.59 5.80 2.68
C LEU A 9 -9.46 7.24 2.15
N PRO A 10 -8.95 8.15 3.00
CA PRO A 10 -8.54 9.48 2.53
C PRO A 10 -7.57 9.38 1.36
N ASP A 11 -7.76 10.25 0.38
CA ASP A 11 -6.92 10.29 -0.82
C ASP A 11 -5.66 11.12 -0.55
N THR A 12 -4.60 10.43 -0.13
CA THR A 12 -3.29 11.01 0.15
C THR A 12 -2.26 10.30 -0.70
N MET A 13 -1.08 10.92 -0.89
CA MET A 13 -0.01 10.26 -1.64
C MET A 13 0.40 8.92 -1.01
N GLY A 14 0.43 8.83 0.32
CA GLY A 14 0.76 7.59 1.04
C GLY A 14 -0.28 6.49 0.80
N THR A 15 -1.57 6.81 0.86
CA THR A 15 -2.64 5.85 0.59
C THR A 15 -2.69 5.44 -0.89
N ARG A 16 -2.40 6.33 -1.84
CA ARG A 16 -2.21 6.00 -3.26
C ARG A 16 -1.09 4.99 -3.46
N MET A 17 0.08 5.23 -2.87
CA MET A 17 1.24 4.34 -3.00
C MET A 17 0.96 2.97 -2.38
N LEU A 18 0.30 2.93 -1.22
CA LEU A 18 -0.13 1.68 -0.60
C LEU A 18 -1.16 0.94 -1.46
N ALA A 19 -2.10 1.65 -2.09
CA ALA A 19 -3.06 1.05 -3.02
C ALA A 19 -2.36 0.45 -4.24
N VAL A 20 -1.38 1.15 -4.83
CA VAL A 20 -0.57 0.63 -5.94
C VAL A 20 0.15 -0.64 -5.54
N LEU A 21 0.84 -0.64 -4.39
CA LEU A 21 1.55 -1.81 -3.88
C LEU A 21 0.61 -2.98 -3.59
N TYR A 22 -0.57 -2.70 -3.05
CA TYR A 22 -1.59 -3.69 -2.73
C TYR A 22 -2.22 -4.33 -3.99
N LEU A 23 -2.54 -3.52 -4.98
CA LEU A 23 -3.18 -3.96 -6.24
C LEU A 23 -2.18 -4.62 -7.19
N ALA A 24 -0.88 -4.31 -7.07
CA ALA A 24 0.21 -4.91 -7.83
C ALA A 24 1.21 -5.61 -6.88
N PRO A 25 0.82 -6.72 -6.23
CA PRO A 25 1.72 -7.47 -5.36
C PRO A 25 2.95 -7.95 -6.14
N HIS A 26 4.09 -8.05 -5.45
CA HIS A 26 5.40 -8.36 -6.01
C HIS A 26 5.99 -7.31 -6.96
N HIS A 27 5.24 -6.27 -7.34
CA HIS A 27 5.76 -5.18 -8.17
C HIS A 27 6.57 -4.19 -7.31
N PRO A 28 7.81 -3.85 -7.72
CA PRO A 28 8.58 -2.81 -7.03
C PRO A 28 7.99 -1.42 -7.30
N LEU A 29 7.99 -0.57 -6.27
CA LEU A 29 7.61 0.83 -6.36
C LEU A 29 8.76 1.70 -5.82
N PRO A 30 9.40 2.56 -6.63
CA PRO A 30 10.50 3.42 -6.20
C PRO A 30 9.98 4.62 -5.39
N VAL A 31 9.51 4.36 -4.17
CA VAL A 31 8.84 5.35 -3.31
C VAL A 31 9.72 6.54 -2.99
N ALA A 32 11.02 6.32 -2.73
CA ALA A 32 11.96 7.40 -2.43
C ALA A 32 12.07 8.41 -3.56
N ASP A 33 12.23 7.92 -4.79
CA ASP A 33 12.35 8.76 -5.99
C ASP A 33 11.03 9.48 -6.28
N MET A 34 9.91 8.78 -6.20
CA MET A 34 8.58 9.37 -6.39
C MET A 34 8.24 10.46 -5.38
N LEU A 35 8.77 10.37 -4.16
CA LEU A 35 8.56 11.36 -3.11
C LEU A 35 9.66 12.43 -3.06
N GLY A 36 10.76 12.26 -3.81
CA GLY A 36 11.93 13.14 -3.76
C GLY A 36 12.58 13.19 -2.37
N VAL A 37 12.64 12.07 -1.65
CA VAL A 37 13.18 12.01 -0.28
C VAL A 37 14.15 10.85 -0.09
N THR A 38 14.90 10.87 1.02
CA THR A 38 15.79 9.76 1.37
C THR A 38 15.03 8.44 1.56
N PRO A 39 15.66 7.28 1.31
CA PRO A 39 15.06 5.96 1.54
C PRO A 39 14.45 5.78 2.94
N ALA A 40 15.12 6.30 3.98
CA ALA A 40 14.62 6.23 5.36
C ALA A 40 13.37 7.08 5.56
N ALA A 41 13.32 8.30 4.97
CA ALA A 41 12.15 9.16 5.04
C ALA A 41 10.96 8.58 4.26
N ALA A 42 11.23 7.98 3.09
CA ALA A 42 10.23 7.29 2.28
C ALA A 42 9.58 6.14 3.05
N ARG A 43 10.40 5.28 3.67
CA ARG A 43 9.96 4.19 4.53
C ARG A 43 9.05 4.70 5.66
N LYS A 44 9.53 5.67 6.43
CA LYS A 44 8.78 6.25 7.56
C LYS A 44 7.45 6.87 7.11
N ARG A 45 7.41 7.52 5.94
CA ARG A 45 6.16 8.09 5.39
C ARG A 45 5.15 7.00 5.06
N LEU A 46 5.55 5.93 4.39
CA LEU A 46 4.64 4.84 4.05
C LEU A 46 4.17 4.04 5.26
N GLU A 47 5.06 3.78 6.23
CA GLU A 47 4.69 3.11 7.49
C GLU A 47 3.65 3.93 8.27
N ARG A 48 3.82 5.26 8.35
CA ARG A 48 2.83 6.17 8.94
C ARG A 48 1.52 6.19 8.16
N ALA A 49 1.58 6.11 6.83
CA ALA A 49 0.37 6.00 6.01
C ALA A 49 -0.37 4.70 6.34
N ALA A 50 0.31 3.57 6.47
CA ALA A 50 -0.28 2.31 6.90
C ALA A 50 -0.87 2.41 8.32
N ASP A 51 -0.21 3.11 9.25
CA ASP A 51 -0.76 3.37 10.59
C ASP A 51 -2.04 4.19 10.55
N SER A 52 -2.09 5.20 9.69
CA SER A 52 -3.28 6.04 9.55
C SER A 52 -4.48 5.24 9.04
N ILE A 53 -4.24 4.22 8.19
CA ILE A 53 -5.26 3.26 7.76
C ILE A 53 -5.78 2.46 8.95
N GLY A 54 -4.95 2.21 9.96
CA GLY A 54 -5.32 1.44 11.16
C GLY A 54 -6.49 2.02 11.94
N ARG A 55 -6.76 3.33 11.82
CA ARG A 55 -7.94 3.98 12.41
C ARG A 55 -9.26 3.53 11.76
N PHE A 56 -9.21 3.08 10.51
CA PHE A 56 -10.38 2.68 9.71
C PHE A 56 -10.42 1.16 9.50
N ALA A 57 -9.26 0.54 9.27
CA ALA A 57 -9.10 -0.88 9.00
C ALA A 57 -7.84 -1.43 9.68
N PRO A 58 -7.91 -1.79 10.98
CA PRO A 58 -6.77 -2.29 11.75
C PRO A 58 -6.09 -3.51 11.14
N ARG A 59 -6.89 -4.46 10.62
CA ARG A 59 -6.38 -5.69 9.99
C ARG A 59 -5.55 -5.38 8.74
N LEU A 60 -6.06 -4.49 7.88
CA LEU A 60 -5.37 -4.07 6.66
C LEU A 60 -4.06 -3.34 6.99
N ALA A 61 -4.05 -2.49 8.02
CA ALA A 61 -2.84 -1.77 8.44
C ALA A 61 -1.74 -2.72 8.93
N VAL A 62 -2.08 -3.70 9.77
CA VAL A 62 -1.14 -4.73 10.24
C VAL A 62 -0.58 -5.53 9.07
N GLU A 63 -1.44 -5.89 8.14
CA GLU A 63 -1.06 -6.67 6.97
C GLU A 63 -0.11 -5.88 6.05
N LEU A 64 -0.45 -4.65 5.69
CA LEU A 64 0.43 -3.77 4.90
C LEU A 64 1.80 -3.61 5.58
N ARG A 65 1.84 -3.42 6.89
CA ARG A 65 3.11 -3.33 7.65
C ARG A 65 3.95 -4.59 7.57
N ASN A 66 3.34 -5.75 7.78
CA ASN A 66 4.06 -7.03 7.85
C ASN A 66 4.55 -7.51 6.48
N HIS A 67 3.87 -7.09 5.41
CA HIS A 67 4.11 -7.57 4.05
C HIS A 67 4.84 -6.59 3.14
N LEU A 68 5.07 -5.34 3.59
CA LEU A 68 5.97 -4.41 2.90
C LEU A 68 7.43 -4.79 3.10
N ARG A 69 8.11 -5.02 1.98
CA ARG A 69 9.56 -5.20 1.89
C ARG A 69 10.19 -3.95 1.32
N TRP A 70 11.38 -3.63 1.80
CA TRP A 70 12.11 -2.42 1.44
C TRP A 70 13.51 -2.78 0.95
N THR A 71 13.95 -2.13 -0.13
CA THR A 71 15.31 -2.25 -0.64
C THR A 71 15.69 -0.89 -1.24
N ASN A 72 16.66 -0.19 -0.65
CA ASN A 72 17.18 1.10 -1.13
C ASN A 72 16.10 2.11 -1.59
N GLY A 73 15.03 2.29 -0.81
CA GLY A 73 13.96 3.26 -1.14
C GLY A 73 12.88 2.73 -2.08
N VAL A 74 13.03 1.49 -2.56
CA VAL A 74 12.01 0.74 -3.29
C VAL A 74 11.19 -0.07 -2.30
N ALA A 75 9.86 0.04 -2.40
CA ALA A 75 8.91 -0.77 -1.65
C ALA A 75 8.37 -1.89 -2.52
N THR A 76 8.08 -3.04 -1.93
CA THR A 76 7.39 -4.15 -2.60
C THR A 76 6.45 -4.80 -1.60
N TYR A 77 5.21 -5.03 -1.99
CA TYR A 77 4.25 -5.72 -1.14
C TYR A 77 4.23 -7.22 -1.48
N LYS A 78 4.46 -8.07 -0.47
CA LYS A 78 4.54 -9.54 -0.60
C LYS A 78 3.60 -10.20 0.42
N PRO A 79 2.32 -10.43 0.07
CA PRO A 79 1.36 -11.07 0.98
C PRO A 79 1.77 -12.53 1.28
N SER A 80 1.50 -13.02 2.49
CA SER A 80 1.86 -14.38 2.94
C SER A 80 1.00 -15.52 2.35
N GLY A 81 0.27 -15.27 1.26
CA GLY A 81 -0.52 -16.31 0.61
C GLY A 81 -1.86 -16.57 1.31
N ARG A 82 -2.78 -15.60 1.20
CA ARG A 82 -4.24 -15.83 1.15
C ARG A 82 -4.95 -14.61 0.56
N TYR A 83 -4.44 -14.10 -0.56
CA TYR A 83 -5.07 -12.98 -1.23
C TYR A 83 -6.15 -13.47 -2.18
N VAL A 84 -7.40 -13.28 -1.78
CA VAL A 84 -8.56 -13.40 -2.66
C VAL A 84 -8.31 -12.44 -3.81
N SER A 85 -8.10 -12.99 -5.01
CA SER A 85 -8.09 -12.18 -6.22
C SER A 85 -9.41 -11.41 -6.25
N VAL A 86 -9.36 -10.12 -5.93
CA VAL A 86 -10.45 -9.21 -6.25
C VAL A 86 -10.40 -9.08 -7.77
N ARG A 87 -10.97 -10.07 -8.46
CA ARG A 87 -11.24 -9.99 -9.88
C ARG A 87 -12.04 -8.71 -10.06
N ASN A 88 -11.54 -7.84 -10.95
CA ASN A 88 -12.27 -6.72 -11.49
C ASN A 88 -13.74 -7.10 -11.63
N ALA A 89 -14.59 -6.51 -10.79
CA ALA A 89 -15.98 -6.36 -11.15
C ALA A 89 -15.98 -5.33 -12.29
N SER A 90 -15.81 -5.82 -13.51
CA SER A 90 -16.16 -5.06 -14.71
C SER A 90 -17.61 -4.58 -14.50
N PRO A 91 -17.91 -3.28 -14.57
CA PRO A 91 -19.28 -2.88 -14.79
C PRO A 91 -19.62 -3.36 -16.20
N ALA A 92 -20.46 -4.39 -16.29
CA ALA A 92 -21.13 -4.73 -17.53
C ALA A 92 -21.93 -3.49 -17.95
N LEU A 93 -21.53 -2.90 -19.09
CA LEU A 93 -22.35 -2.02 -19.90
C LEU A 93 -22.71 -2.79 -21.17
#